data_AF-A0A2P6UZT4-F1
#
_entry.id   AF-A0A2P6UZT4-F1
#
_cell.length_a   1.000
_cell.length_b   1.000
_cell.length_c   1.000
_cell.angle_alpha   90.00
_cell.angle_beta   90.00
_cell.angle_gamma   90.00
#
_symmetry.space_group_name_H-M   'P 1'
#
loop_
_entity.id
_entity.type
_entity.pdbx_description
1 polymer ?
#
loop_
_entity_poly.entity_id
_entity_poly.type
_entity_poly.pdbx_seq_one_letter_code
_entity_poly.pdbx_strand_id
1 'polypeptide(L)'
;MEWFMSFYEHRDTVGYTPKECILKEGELLFIPRNWWHVALNLEGDTVAVTQNFVSPANLTHVLAHLRSRSPALVSGCSKASRAGLYDRFVASLRQHRPELLAGVEAAEAAARRKQEEQHKLAELFKAPVAAAASGGNATAHGGAANDSAAGDGAANGVVAAAAAGGGGFSFGFKL
;
A
#
# COMPACT_ATOMS: atom_id res chain seq x y z
N MET A 1 -6.27 -4.85 23.83
CA MET A 1 -6.57 -6.26 24.20
C MET A 1 -7.73 -6.83 23.39
N GLU A 2 -8.89 -6.16 23.31
CA GLU A 2 -10.07 -6.62 22.55
C GLU A 2 -9.76 -7.28 21.18
N TRP A 3 -8.90 -6.69 20.35
CA TRP A 3 -8.52 -7.29 19.06
C TRP A 3 -8.02 -8.74 19.17
N PHE A 4 -7.12 -9.01 20.13
CA PHE A 4 -6.57 -10.35 20.39
C PHE A 4 -7.61 -11.32 20.98
N MET A 5 -8.63 -10.81 21.66
CA MET A 5 -9.64 -11.63 22.35
C MET A 5 -10.87 -11.93 21.48
N SER A 6 -11.22 -11.04 20.55
CA SER A 6 -12.47 -11.14 19.76
C SER A 6 -12.22 -11.47 18.28
N PHE A 7 -11.15 -10.93 17.68
CA PHE A 7 -10.92 -11.05 16.23
C PHE A 7 -9.87 -12.10 15.88
N TYR A 8 -8.97 -12.42 16.80
CA TYR A 8 -7.86 -13.34 16.55
C TYR A 8 -8.25 -14.81 16.44
N GLU A 9 -9.29 -15.23 17.16
CA GLU A 9 -9.88 -16.57 17.03
C GLU A 9 -10.53 -16.78 15.65
N HIS A 10 -11.00 -15.69 15.03
CA HIS A 10 -11.67 -15.71 13.72
C HIS A 10 -10.69 -15.62 12.53
N ARG A 11 -9.37 -15.62 12.76
CA ARG A 11 -8.35 -15.40 11.72
C ARG A 11 -8.43 -16.38 10.54
N ASP A 12 -8.83 -17.63 10.81
CA ASP A 12 -8.90 -18.66 9.78
C ASP A 12 -10.11 -18.47 8.84
N THR A 13 -11.10 -17.66 9.25
CA THR A 13 -12.27 -17.34 8.42
C THR A 13 -11.99 -16.24 7.38
N VAL A 14 -10.93 -15.44 7.55
CA VAL A 14 -10.61 -14.30 6.65
C VAL A 14 -9.60 -14.64 5.54
N GLY A 15 -9.23 -15.92 5.37
CA GLY A 15 -8.39 -16.38 4.27
C GLY A 15 -6.92 -15.91 4.32
N TYR A 16 -6.47 -15.38 5.47
CA TYR A 16 -5.08 -14.96 5.68
C TYR A 16 -4.60 -15.40 7.06
N THR A 17 -3.57 -16.26 7.09
CA THR A 17 -2.91 -16.69 8.33
C THR A 17 -1.81 -15.67 8.71
N PRO A 18 -1.92 -14.97 9.85
CA PRO A 18 -0.86 -14.09 10.34
C PRO A 18 0.47 -14.83 10.53
N LYS A 19 1.58 -14.10 10.43
CA LYS A 19 2.90 -14.62 10.83
C LYS A 19 3.16 -14.27 12.28
N GLU A 20 3.39 -15.29 13.09
CA GLU A 20 3.64 -15.20 14.52
C GLU A 20 5.10 -15.53 14.82
N CYS A 21 5.71 -14.78 15.74
CA CYS A 21 7.02 -15.08 16.31
C CYS A 21 7.10 -14.52 17.74
N ILE A 22 7.90 -15.16 18.58
CA ILE A 22 8.30 -14.62 19.88
C ILE A 22 9.73 -14.10 19.71
N LEU A 23 9.95 -12.82 19.98
CA LEU A 23 11.26 -12.19 19.90
C LEU A 23 11.92 -12.23 21.29
N LYS A 24 13.13 -12.80 21.38
CA LYS A 24 13.90 -12.92 22.63
C LYS A 24 14.94 -11.81 22.77
N GLU A 25 15.54 -11.74 23.96
CA GLU A 25 16.66 -10.84 24.23
C GLU A 25 17.78 -11.03 23.19
N GLY A 26 18.26 -9.92 22.63
CA GLY A 26 19.33 -9.91 21.62
C GLY A 26 18.89 -10.27 20.20
N GLU A 27 17.66 -10.74 19.98
CA GLU A 27 17.15 -11.04 18.63
C GLU A 27 16.70 -9.76 17.89
N LEU A 28 16.81 -9.76 16.56
CA LEU A 28 16.41 -8.66 15.69
C LEU A 28 15.30 -9.11 14.74
N LEU A 29 14.19 -8.35 14.71
CA LEU A 29 13.09 -8.56 13.77
C LEU A 29 13.12 -7.50 12.67
N PHE A 30 13.27 -7.94 11.42
CA PHE A 30 13.07 -7.07 10.25
C PHE A 30 11.61 -7.12 9.81
N ILE A 31 10.92 -5.97 9.86
CA ILE A 31 9.57 -5.79 9.33
C ILE A 31 9.66 -5.18 7.92
N PRO A 32 9.24 -5.88 6.86
CA PRO A 32 9.22 -5.32 5.52
C PRO A 32 8.21 -4.17 5.41
N ARG A 33 8.45 -3.25 4.46
CA ARG A 33 7.51 -2.16 4.19
C ARG A 33 6.10 -2.67 3.86
N ASN A 34 5.09 -1.94 4.31
CA ASN A 34 3.66 -2.25 4.14
C ASN A 34 3.19 -3.55 4.84
N TRP A 35 4.00 -4.19 5.70
CA TRP A 35 3.51 -5.29 6.55
C TRP A 35 2.76 -4.73 7.75
N TRP A 36 1.48 -5.11 7.89
CA TRP A 36 0.75 -4.93 9.14
C TRP A 36 1.38 -5.79 10.22
N HIS A 37 1.63 -5.20 11.38
CA HIS A 37 2.29 -5.85 12.50
C HIS A 37 1.75 -5.28 13.82
N VAL A 38 1.76 -6.12 14.84
CA VAL A 38 1.42 -5.77 16.22
C VAL A 38 2.43 -6.47 17.13
N ALA A 39 2.87 -5.81 18.20
CA ALA A 39 3.74 -6.38 19.20
C ALA A 39 2.99 -6.48 20.53
N LEU A 40 3.24 -7.55 21.28
CA LEU A 40 2.70 -7.78 22.61
C LEU A 40 3.86 -8.20 23.52
N ASN A 41 4.08 -7.46 24.60
CA ASN A 41 5.02 -7.85 25.63
C ASN A 41 4.41 -9.02 26.42
N LEU A 42 5.08 -10.16 26.44
CA LEU A 42 4.58 -11.40 27.07
C LEU A 42 5.07 -11.54 28.52
N GLU A 43 6.22 -10.97 28.82
CA GLU A 43 6.85 -10.92 30.15
C GLU A 43 6.68 -9.52 30.75
N GLY A 44 7.30 -9.26 31.91
CA GLY A 44 7.20 -7.97 32.61
C GLY A 44 7.92 -6.82 31.88
N ASP A 45 9.04 -6.38 32.43
CA ASP A 45 9.78 -5.25 31.87
C ASP A 45 10.47 -5.64 30.54
N THR A 46 9.95 -5.11 29.44
CA THR A 46 10.49 -5.32 28.08
C THR A 46 11.03 -4.00 27.52
N VAL A 47 12.30 -3.98 27.09
CA VAL A 47 12.93 -2.82 26.45
C VAL A 47 13.42 -3.22 25.06
N ALA A 48 13.02 -2.46 24.04
CA ALA A 48 13.43 -2.65 22.66
C ALA A 48 13.70 -1.32 21.97
N VAL A 49 14.59 -1.32 20.98
CA VAL A 49 14.89 -0.15 20.12
C VAL A 49 14.48 -0.48 18.68
N THR A 50 13.84 0.48 18.02
CA THR A 50 13.31 0.33 16.66
C THR A 50 13.71 1.51 15.78
N GLN A 51 14.02 1.23 14.52
CA GLN A 51 14.38 2.23 13.52
C GLN A 51 13.73 1.92 12.17
N ASN A 52 12.89 2.83 11.68
CA ASN A 52 12.48 2.86 10.28
C ASN A 52 13.64 3.38 9.42
N PHE A 53 13.94 2.71 8.30
CA PHE A 53 15.04 3.09 7.41
C PHE A 53 14.66 3.10 5.93
N VAL A 54 15.39 3.92 5.16
CA VAL A 54 15.32 3.96 3.69
C VAL A 54 16.54 3.22 3.15
N SER A 55 16.32 2.37 2.15
CA SER A 55 17.36 1.61 1.47
C SER A 55 17.16 1.65 -0.04
N PRO A 56 18.18 1.32 -0.86
CA PRO A 56 18.03 1.26 -2.31
C PRO A 56 16.82 0.42 -2.77
N ALA A 57 16.51 -0.66 -2.05
CA ALA A 57 15.39 -1.55 -2.36
C ALA A 57 14.00 -0.94 -2.09
N ASN A 58 13.86 0.03 -1.18
CA ASN A 58 12.58 0.68 -0.89
C ASN A 58 12.50 2.14 -1.40
N LEU A 59 13.60 2.69 -1.93
CA LEU A 59 13.74 4.11 -2.28
C LEU A 59 12.67 4.61 -3.26
N THR A 60 12.36 3.85 -4.32
CA THR A 60 11.32 4.22 -5.32
C THR A 60 9.98 4.53 -4.65
N HIS A 61 9.58 3.72 -3.67
CA HIS A 61 8.32 3.92 -2.96
C HIS A 61 8.37 5.06 -1.94
N VAL A 62 9.51 5.25 -1.27
CA VAL A 62 9.71 6.38 -0.33
C VAL A 62 9.66 7.71 -1.10
N LEU A 63 10.31 7.77 -2.27
CA LEU A 63 10.23 8.92 -3.16
C LEU A 63 8.79 9.16 -3.63
N ALA A 64 8.06 8.12 -4.06
CA ALA A 64 6.66 8.26 -4.47
C ALA A 64 5.76 8.79 -3.33
N HIS A 65 5.92 8.30 -2.10
CA HIS A 65 5.19 8.78 -0.91
C HIS A 65 5.47 10.27 -0.63
N LEU A 66 6.75 10.63 -0.56
CA LEU A 66 7.19 12.00 -0.26
C LEU A 66 6.88 12.99 -1.40
N ARG A 67 6.79 12.54 -2.66
CA ARG A 67 6.49 13.37 -3.85
C ARG A 67 5.14 14.09 -3.75
N SER A 68 4.21 13.57 -2.95
CA SER A 68 2.94 14.22 -2.58
C SER A 68 3.12 15.55 -1.82
N ARG A 69 4.26 15.74 -1.14
CA ARG A 69 4.59 16.85 -0.22
C ARG A 69 3.56 17.11 0.89
N SER A 70 2.66 16.15 1.16
CA SER A 70 1.58 16.30 2.14
C SER A 70 2.14 16.38 3.58
N PRO A 71 1.92 17.49 4.32
CA PRO A 71 2.38 17.61 5.72
C PRO A 71 1.68 16.65 6.69
N ALA A 72 0.55 16.06 6.28
CA ALA A 72 -0.17 15.05 7.06
C ALA A 72 0.52 13.67 6.97
N LEU A 73 1.20 13.37 5.86
CA LEU A 73 1.85 12.08 5.60
C LEU A 73 3.31 12.01 6.09
N VAL A 74 3.78 13.04 6.81
CA VAL A 74 5.13 13.15 7.36
C VAL A 74 5.04 13.50 8.85
N SER A 75 5.66 12.68 9.70
CA SER A 75 5.82 12.91 11.14
C SER A 75 7.32 13.05 11.50
N GLY A 76 7.67 13.14 12.79
CA GLY A 76 9.07 13.26 13.25
C GLY A 76 9.76 14.62 12.96
N CYS A 77 9.27 15.41 11.99
CA CYS A 77 9.76 16.75 11.70
C CYS A 77 8.82 17.86 12.22
N SER A 78 9.39 19.05 12.47
CA SER A 78 8.63 20.28 12.75
C SER A 78 7.59 20.55 11.65
N LYS A 79 6.41 21.07 12.00
CA LYS A 79 5.29 21.25 11.05
C LYS A 79 5.71 22.04 9.80
N ALA A 80 6.47 23.13 9.98
CA ALA A 80 6.95 23.97 8.89
C ALA A 80 7.91 23.25 7.93
N SER A 81 8.74 22.32 8.43
CA SER A 81 9.73 21.63 7.62
C SER A 81 9.18 20.44 6.81
N ARG A 82 7.95 19.96 7.08
CA ARG A 82 7.40 18.72 6.50
C ARG A 82 7.21 18.77 4.99
N ALA A 83 6.60 19.83 4.45
CA ALA A 83 6.31 19.94 3.02
C ALA A 83 7.59 19.87 2.15
N GLY A 84 8.65 20.54 2.60
CA GLY A 84 9.96 20.54 1.91
C GLY A 84 10.86 19.33 2.20
N LEU A 85 10.37 18.28 2.88
CA LEU A 85 11.19 17.09 3.17
C LEU A 85 11.62 16.37 1.89
N TYR A 86 10.71 16.24 0.90
CA TYR A 86 11.02 15.63 -0.40
C TYR A 86 12.20 16.34 -1.09
N ASP A 87 12.12 17.66 -1.21
CA ASP A 87 13.12 18.43 -1.96
C ASP A 87 14.49 18.41 -1.28
N ARG A 88 14.54 18.48 0.07
CA ARG A 88 15.81 18.32 0.82
C ARG A 88 16.38 16.90 0.70
N PHE A 89 15.53 15.87 0.76
CA PHE A 89 15.97 14.48 0.65
C PHE A 89 16.52 14.17 -0.75
N VAL A 90 15.84 14.61 -1.80
CA VAL A 90 16.31 14.46 -3.19
C VAL A 90 17.59 15.29 -3.44
N ALA A 91 17.71 16.50 -2.89
CA ALA A 91 18.94 17.29 -2.99
C ALA A 91 20.15 16.58 -2.35
N SER A 92 19.97 16.03 -1.14
CA SER A 92 21.02 15.25 -0.45
C SER A 92 21.38 13.96 -1.21
N LEU A 93 20.40 13.25 -1.76
CA LEU A 93 20.65 12.09 -2.62
C LEU A 93 21.43 12.46 -3.90
N ARG A 94 21.10 13.57 -4.57
CA ARG A 94 21.87 14.06 -5.74
C ARG A 94 23.32 14.40 -5.38
N GLN A 95 23.54 14.97 -4.19
CA GLN A 95 24.87 15.36 -3.74
C GLN A 95 25.76 14.17 -3.33
N HIS A 96 25.18 13.16 -2.68
CA HIS A 96 25.96 12.09 -2.05
C HIS A 96 25.86 10.73 -2.74
N ARG A 97 24.70 10.40 -3.33
CA ARG A 97 24.38 9.07 -3.90
C ARG A 97 23.58 9.21 -5.23
N PRO A 98 24.05 9.97 -6.23
CA PRO A 98 23.30 10.25 -7.45
C PRO A 98 22.95 8.98 -8.25
N GLU A 99 23.75 7.92 -8.13
CA GLU A 99 23.53 6.63 -8.78
C GLU A 99 22.24 5.94 -8.31
N LEU A 100 21.80 6.19 -7.07
CA LEU A 100 20.53 5.66 -6.56
C LEU A 100 19.33 6.33 -7.23
N LEU A 101 19.40 7.63 -7.54
CA LEU A 101 18.33 8.33 -8.26
C LEU A 101 18.26 7.87 -9.72
N ALA A 102 19.41 7.75 -10.40
CA ALA A 102 19.47 7.18 -11.75
C ALA A 102 18.92 5.74 -11.79
N GLY A 103 19.21 4.93 -10.78
CA GLY A 103 18.65 3.58 -10.63
C GLY A 103 17.12 3.57 -10.48
N VAL A 104 16.55 4.50 -9.68
CA VAL A 104 15.10 4.66 -9.55
C VAL A 104 14.47 5.10 -10.88
N GLU A 105 15.05 6.08 -11.57
CA GLU A 105 14.55 6.58 -12.85
C GLU A 105 14.56 5.49 -13.94
N ALA A 106 15.62 4.69 -14.00
CA ALA A 106 15.73 3.53 -14.88
C ALA A 106 14.70 2.44 -14.54
N ALA A 107 14.50 2.12 -13.26
CA ALA A 107 13.52 1.14 -12.81
C ALA A 107 12.07 1.59 -13.12
N GLU A 108 11.73 2.86 -12.87
CA GLU A 108 10.43 3.42 -13.24
C GLU A 108 10.23 3.39 -14.78
N ALA A 109 11.26 3.68 -15.58
CA ALA A 109 11.19 3.64 -17.04
C ALA A 109 11.01 2.21 -17.59
N ALA A 110 11.70 1.23 -17.00
CA ALA A 110 11.52 -0.18 -17.35
C ALA A 110 10.12 -0.69 -16.99
N ALA A 111 9.58 -0.28 -15.83
CA ALA A 111 8.21 -0.62 -15.41
C ALA A 111 7.17 -0.04 -16.38
N ARG A 112 7.31 1.22 -16.81
CA ARG A 112 6.44 1.85 -17.82
C ARG A 112 6.45 1.09 -19.16
N ARG A 113 7.63 0.77 -19.69
CA ARG A 113 7.76 -0.02 -20.94
C ARG A 113 7.06 -1.38 -20.84
N LYS A 114 7.29 -2.12 -19.74
CA LYS A 114 6.64 -3.41 -19.50
C LYS A 114 5.11 -3.28 -19.43
N GLN A 115 4.59 -2.22 -18.80
CA GLN A 115 3.15 -1.96 -18.73
C GLN A 115 2.56 -1.64 -20.11
N GLU A 116 3.25 -0.85 -20.95
CA GLU A 116 2.84 -0.57 -22.33
C GLU A 116 2.84 -1.83 -23.20
N GLU A 117 3.85 -2.69 -23.08
CA GLU A 117 3.93 -3.97 -23.77
C GLU A 117 2.79 -4.92 -23.35
N GLN A 118 2.53 -5.03 -22.04
CA GLN A 118 1.41 -5.81 -21.51
C GLN A 118 0.05 -5.28 -21.99
N HIS A 119 -0.13 -3.96 -22.05
CA HIS A 119 -1.35 -3.35 -22.58
C HIS A 119 -1.53 -3.63 -24.08
N LYS A 120 -0.47 -3.46 -24.88
CA LYS A 120 -0.49 -3.78 -26.33
C LYS A 120 -0.82 -5.26 -26.56
N LEU A 121 -0.25 -6.16 -25.75
CA LEU A 121 -0.53 -7.59 -25.83
C LEU A 121 -1.98 -7.92 -25.46
N ALA A 122 -2.52 -7.32 -24.40
CA ALA A 122 -3.91 -7.51 -23.99
C ALA A 122 -4.91 -7.04 -25.05
N GLU A 123 -4.65 -5.91 -25.71
CA GLU A 123 -5.49 -5.41 -26.81
C GLU A 123 -5.44 -6.33 -28.05
N LEU A 124 -4.29 -6.95 -28.36
CA LEU A 124 -4.18 -7.93 -29.46
C LEU A 124 -5.00 -9.22 -29.22
N PHE A 125 -5.23 -9.60 -27.96
CA PHE A 125 -6.02 -10.80 -27.60
C PHE A 125 -7.49 -10.50 -27.30
N LYS A 126 -7.94 -9.23 -27.32
CA LYS A 126 -9.37 -8.91 -27.45
C LYS A 126 -9.84 -9.22 -28.86
N ALA A 127 -10.27 -10.45 -29.08
CA ALA A 127 -10.90 -10.83 -30.34
C ALA A 127 -12.11 -9.93 -30.65
N PRO A 128 -12.30 -9.47 -31.89
CA PRO A 128 -13.53 -8.80 -32.27
C PRO A 128 -14.67 -9.82 -32.18
N VAL A 129 -15.67 -9.56 -31.33
CA VAL A 129 -16.93 -10.29 -31.36
C VAL A 129 -17.60 -9.94 -32.68
N ALA A 130 -17.47 -10.84 -33.66
CA ALA A 130 -18.05 -10.66 -34.98
C ALA A 130 -19.57 -10.53 -34.85
N ALA A 131 -20.11 -9.39 -35.27
CA ALA A 131 -21.54 -9.11 -35.23
C ALA A 131 -22.29 -9.96 -36.26
N ALA A 132 -22.68 -11.17 -35.87
CA ALA A 132 -23.59 -12.02 -36.63
C ALA A 132 -25.03 -11.75 -36.18
N ALA A 133 -25.77 -10.95 -36.96
CA ALA A 133 -27.20 -10.71 -36.76
C ALA A 133 -27.99 -11.06 -38.03
N SER A 134 -28.96 -11.99 -37.94
CA SER A 134 -30.29 -11.91 -38.60
C SER A 134 -31.12 -13.22 -38.49
N GLY A 135 -32.42 -13.08 -38.15
CA GLY A 135 -33.48 -14.11 -38.22
C GLY A 135 -33.45 -15.20 -37.13
N GLY A 136 -34.48 -15.52 -36.33
CA GLY A 136 -35.94 -15.25 -36.38
C GLY A 136 -36.72 -16.58 -36.53
N ASN A 137 -37.84 -16.91 -35.87
CA ASN A 137 -38.69 -16.28 -34.85
C ASN A 137 -39.60 -17.37 -34.19
N ALA A 138 -40.41 -17.02 -33.16
CA ALA A 138 -41.60 -17.72 -32.59
C ALA A 138 -41.35 -18.87 -31.56
N THR A 139 -42.13 -19.06 -30.47
CA THR A 139 -43.25 -18.27 -29.83
C THR A 139 -43.57 -18.78 -28.40
N ALA A 140 -43.92 -17.87 -27.46
CA ALA A 140 -44.81 -18.03 -26.26
C ALA A 140 -44.46 -19.13 -25.21
N HIS A 141 -44.79 -19.06 -23.90
CA HIS A 141 -45.49 -18.12 -22.99
C HIS A 141 -44.99 -18.42 -21.53
N GLY A 142 -45.21 -17.66 -20.45
CA GLY A 142 -45.82 -16.35 -20.20
C GLY A 142 -46.05 -16.14 -18.67
N GLY A 143 -46.04 -14.88 -18.18
CA GLY A 143 -46.19 -14.50 -16.75
C GLY A 143 -44.86 -14.06 -16.10
N ALA A 144 -44.53 -12.77 -15.92
CA ALA A 144 -45.16 -11.69 -15.13
C ALA A 144 -44.98 -11.86 -13.60
N ALA A 145 -44.52 -10.88 -12.81
CA ALA A 145 -43.97 -9.53 -13.12
C ALA A 145 -43.18 -8.96 -11.92
N ASN A 146 -42.38 -7.90 -12.18
CA ASN A 146 -41.76 -6.95 -11.23
C ASN A 146 -40.79 -7.52 -10.14
N ASP A 147 -39.80 -6.76 -9.63
CA ASP A 147 -39.59 -5.31 -9.74
C ASP A 147 -38.10 -4.89 -9.74
N SER A 148 -37.86 -3.72 -10.36
CA SER A 148 -36.85 -2.70 -10.01
C SER A 148 -35.33 -2.98 -9.95
N ALA A 149 -34.66 -2.25 -10.86
CA ALA A 149 -33.46 -1.43 -10.65
C ALA A 149 -32.04 -2.05 -10.71
N ALA A 150 -31.28 -1.57 -11.71
CA ALA A 150 -29.86 -1.83 -11.90
C ALA A 150 -28.97 -1.01 -10.94
N GLY A 151 -27.72 -1.46 -10.77
CA GLY A 151 -26.75 -0.80 -9.90
C GLY A 151 -25.32 -1.31 -10.05
N ASP A 152 -24.86 -1.54 -11.28
CA ASP A 152 -23.43 -1.80 -11.53
C ASP A 152 -22.63 -0.56 -11.13
N GLY A 153 -21.82 -0.69 -10.08
CA GLY A 153 -21.26 0.45 -9.37
C GLY A 153 -20.04 0.04 -8.57
N ALA A 154 -18.93 -0.21 -9.27
CA ALA A 154 -17.60 -0.34 -8.67
C ALA A 154 -17.16 1.03 -8.10
N ALA A 155 -17.77 1.42 -6.99
CA ALA A 155 -17.43 2.64 -6.28
C ALA A 155 -16.00 2.53 -5.76
N ASN A 156 -15.14 3.44 -6.21
CA ASN A 156 -13.85 3.72 -5.58
C ASN A 156 -14.14 4.27 -4.17
N GLY A 157 -14.36 3.37 -3.23
CA GLY A 157 -14.54 3.69 -1.82
C GLY A 157 -13.25 4.29 -1.29
N VAL A 158 -13.17 5.61 -1.27
CA VAL A 158 -12.26 6.33 -0.38
C VAL A 158 -12.76 6.06 1.03
N VAL A 159 -12.39 4.90 1.57
CA VAL A 159 -12.64 4.57 2.97
C VAL A 159 -11.82 5.57 3.77
N ALA A 160 -12.50 6.53 4.39
CA ALA A 160 -11.85 7.51 5.24
C ALA A 160 -11.14 6.75 6.36
N ALA A 161 -9.82 6.61 6.25
CA ALA A 161 -9.01 6.04 7.30
C ALA A 161 -9.25 6.88 8.56
N ALA A 162 -9.93 6.29 9.55
CA ALA A 162 -10.17 6.93 10.82
C ALA A 162 -8.82 7.42 11.36
N ALA A 163 -8.72 8.72 11.65
CA ALA A 163 -7.49 9.36 12.04
C ALA A 163 -7.10 8.95 13.48
N ALA A 164 -6.64 7.71 13.64
CA ALA A 164 -5.89 7.28 14.80
C ALA A 164 -4.69 8.22 14.94
N GLY A 165 -4.64 8.96 16.05
CA GLY A 165 -3.85 10.17 16.19
C GLY A 165 -2.38 9.96 15.82
N GLY A 166 -1.84 10.85 14.99
CA GLY A 166 -0.45 10.82 14.53
C GLY A 166 0.55 11.09 15.65
N GLY A 167 0.78 10.10 16.50
CA GLY A 167 1.89 10.04 17.45
C GLY A 167 3.21 9.95 16.69
N GLY A 168 3.82 11.11 16.43
CA GLY A 168 5.15 11.16 15.84
C GLY A 168 6.20 10.78 16.87
N PHE A 169 6.87 9.64 16.69
CA PHE A 169 8.03 9.27 17.49
C PHE A 169 9.17 10.28 17.25
N SER A 170 9.73 10.81 18.33
CA SER A 170 10.83 11.76 18.31
C SER A 170 11.80 11.43 19.44
N PHE A 171 12.95 10.83 19.09
CA PHE A 171 14.02 10.57 20.05
C PHE A 171 14.85 11.84 20.25
N GLY A 172 14.76 12.43 21.45
CA GLY A 172 15.35 13.71 21.81
C GLY A 172 16.85 13.67 22.08
N PHE A 173 17.66 13.17 21.15
CA PHE A 173 19.11 13.28 21.24
C PHE A 173 19.55 14.71 20.86
N LYS A 174 20.20 15.40 21.81
CA LYS A 174 21.01 16.58 21.48
C LYS A 174 22.40 16.10 21.04
N LEU A 175 22.83 16.56 19.86
CA LEU A 175 24.24 16.60 19.47
C LEU A 175 24.93 17.75 20.20
#